data_AF-A0A7W0KXB9-F1
#
_entry.id   AF-A0A7W0KXB9-F1
#
_cell.length_a   1.000
_cell.length_b   1.000
_cell.length_c   1.000
_cell.angle_alpha   90.00
_cell.angle_beta   90.00
_cell.angle_gamma   90.00
#
_symmetry.space_group_name_H-M   'P 1'
#
loop_
_entity.id
_entity.type
_entity.pdbx_description
1 polymer ?
#
loop_
_entity_poly.entity_id
_entity_poly.type
_entity_poly.pdbx_seq_one_letter_code
_entity_poly.pdbx_strand_id
1 'polypeptide(L)'
;MSTEAAAVRDRVTKLLGFYAELPSYRAMLDREGAAGPADVAIAGSADEVEEQVRALGAIGVTDFAAVEMGANPDEVDATRALLRSLLDR
;
A
#
# COMPACT_ATOMS: atom_id res chain seq x y z
N MET A 1 11.52 9.51 4.87
CA MET A 1 10.06 9.38 4.83
C MET A 1 9.50 10.71 4.36
N SER A 2 8.90 10.75 3.18
CA SER A 2 8.25 11.96 2.63
C SER A 2 7.01 12.35 3.46
N THR A 3 6.65 13.64 3.49
CA THR A 3 5.46 14.14 4.21
C THR A 3 4.17 13.49 3.67
N GLU A 4 4.12 13.23 2.37
CA GLU A 4 3.02 12.55 1.68
C GLU A 4 2.79 11.14 2.23
N ALA A 5 3.85 10.34 2.39
CA ALA A 5 3.74 8.99 2.93
C ALA A 5 3.20 8.97 4.37
N ALA A 6 3.57 9.95 5.20
CA ALA A 6 3.03 10.07 6.55
C ALA A 6 1.53 10.41 6.54
N ALA A 7 1.09 11.35 5.69
CA ALA A 7 -0.32 11.70 5.54
C ALA A 7 -1.16 10.51 5.04
N VAL A 8 -0.62 9.70 4.13
CA VAL A 8 -1.28 8.47 3.66
C VAL A 8 -1.39 7.45 4.78
N ARG A 9 -0.34 7.23 5.58
CA ARG A 9 -0.41 6.30 6.73
C ARG A 9 -1.44 6.70 7.77
N ASP A 10 -1.55 7.99 8.07
CA ASP A 10 -2.59 8.49 8.97
C ASP A 10 -3.98 8.23 8.41
N ARG A 11 -4.17 8.42 7.10
CA ARG A 11 -5.44 8.12 6.42
C ARG A 11 -5.76 6.64 6.46
N VAL A 12 -4.79 5.78 6.16
CA VAL A 12 -4.94 4.30 6.23
C VAL A 12 -5.29 3.87 7.65
N THR A 13 -4.62 4.42 8.65
CA THR A 13 -4.93 4.13 10.06
C THR A 13 -6.36 4.50 10.41
N LYS A 14 -6.85 5.66 9.97
CA LYS A 14 -8.23 6.10 10.21
C LYS A 14 -9.28 5.24 9.52
N LEU A 15 -9.02 4.83 8.27
CA LEU A 15 -10.00 4.10 7.46
C LEU A 15 -9.99 2.60 7.72
N LEU A 16 -8.81 2.02 7.96
CA LEU A 16 -8.60 0.58 7.99
C LEU A 16 -8.05 0.09 9.34
N GLY A 17 -7.71 0.97 10.28
CA GLY A 17 -7.11 0.59 11.56
C GLY A 17 -7.90 -0.48 12.33
N PHE A 18 -9.24 -0.46 12.23
CA PHE A 18 -10.11 -1.46 12.85
C PHE A 18 -9.85 -2.90 12.39
N TYR A 19 -9.26 -3.10 11.20
CA TYR A 19 -8.87 -4.45 10.75
C TYR A 19 -7.83 -5.08 11.69
N ALA A 20 -7.00 -4.28 12.38
CA ALA A 20 -6.07 -4.81 13.37
C ALA A 20 -6.76 -5.41 14.61
N GLU A 21 -8.06 -5.13 14.82
CA GLU A 21 -8.86 -5.67 15.92
C GLU A 21 -9.56 -7.00 15.53
N LEU A 22 -9.65 -7.31 14.24
CA LEU A 22 -10.25 -8.54 13.76
C LEU A 22 -9.27 -9.72 13.90
N PRO A 23 -9.63 -10.83 14.58
CA PRO A 23 -8.68 -11.90 14.91
C PRO A 23 -7.91 -12.48 13.71
N SER A 24 -8.58 -12.64 12.55
CA SER A 24 -7.94 -13.16 11.34
C SER A 24 -6.91 -12.20 10.73
N TYR A 25 -7.19 -10.89 10.75
CA TYR A 25 -6.29 -9.86 10.23
C TYR A 25 -5.14 -9.58 11.20
N ARG A 26 -5.41 -9.56 12.51
CA ARG A 26 -4.37 -9.42 13.54
C ARG A 26 -3.31 -10.52 13.41
N ALA A 27 -3.74 -11.77 13.25
CA ALA A 27 -2.83 -12.91 13.09
C ALA A 27 -1.91 -12.76 11.85
N MET A 28 -2.43 -12.22 10.75
CA MET A 28 -1.64 -11.91 9.55
C MET A 28 -0.65 -10.77 9.83
N LEU A 29 -1.08 -9.69 10.45
CA LEU A 29 -0.22 -8.55 10.79
C LEU A 29 0.91 -8.92 11.76
N ASP A 30 0.63 -9.80 12.75
CA ASP A 30 1.64 -10.34 13.66
C ASP A 30 2.73 -11.10 12.91
N ARG A 31 2.37 -11.88 11.89
CA ARG A 31 3.33 -12.63 11.06
C ARG A 31 4.28 -11.71 10.30
N GLU A 32 3.77 -10.57 9.85
CA GLU A 32 4.54 -9.55 9.11
C GLU A 32 5.26 -8.56 10.05
N GLY A 33 5.11 -8.69 11.38
CA GLY A 33 5.68 -7.76 12.35
C GLY A 33 5.06 -6.35 12.32
N ALA A 34 3.85 -6.22 11.75
CA ALA A 34 3.16 -4.96 11.58
C ALA A 34 2.26 -4.63 12.78
N ALA A 35 2.31 -3.37 13.25
CA ALA A 35 1.41 -2.90 14.30
C ALA A 35 0.00 -2.69 13.73
N GLY A 36 -0.12 -2.24 12.48
CA GLY A 36 -1.41 -2.11 11.81
C GLY A 36 -1.31 -2.02 10.28
N PRO A 37 -2.47 -1.85 9.60
CA PRO A 37 -2.53 -1.78 8.13
C PRO A 37 -1.67 -0.67 7.50
N ALA A 38 -1.39 0.41 8.25
CA ALA A 38 -0.54 1.49 7.77
C ALA A 38 0.94 1.10 7.63
N ASP A 39 1.40 0.06 8.36
CA ASP A 39 2.78 -0.42 8.28
C ASP A 39 3.01 -1.29 7.04
N VAL A 40 1.94 -1.87 6.50
CA VAL A 40 1.97 -2.71 5.29
C VAL A 40 1.40 -1.99 4.07
N ALA A 41 1.05 -0.70 4.20
CA ALA A 41 0.56 0.11 3.11
C ALA A 41 1.72 0.55 2.19
N ILE A 42 1.53 0.36 0.88
CA ILE A 42 2.40 0.92 -0.14
C ILE A 42 1.99 2.37 -0.38
N ALA A 43 2.87 3.32 -0.06
CA ALA A 43 2.60 4.75 -0.15
C ALA A 43 3.89 5.55 -0.35
N GLY A 44 3.76 6.73 -0.96
CA GLY A 44 4.87 7.64 -1.24
C GLY A 44 4.67 8.40 -2.56
N SER A 45 5.77 8.93 -3.09
CA SER A 45 5.82 9.41 -4.47
C SER A 45 5.60 8.26 -5.47
N ALA A 46 5.38 8.59 -6.75
CA ALA A 46 5.25 7.59 -7.81
C ALA A 46 6.46 6.64 -7.87
N ASP A 47 7.68 7.18 -7.76
CA ASP A 47 8.91 6.39 -7.76
C ASP A 47 9.01 5.48 -6.53
N GLU A 48 8.64 5.98 -5.33
CA GLU A 48 8.62 5.19 -4.09
C GLU A 48 7.59 4.05 -4.16
N VAL A 49 6.43 4.29 -4.77
CA VAL A 49 5.39 3.26 -4.97
C VAL A 49 5.84 2.23 -6.01
N GLU A 50 6.44 2.66 -7.12
CA GLU A 50 7.00 1.76 -8.12
C GLU A 50 8.06 0.83 -7.52
N GLU A 51 9.01 1.38 -6.77
CA GLU A 51 10.07 0.61 -6.13
C GLU A 51 9.50 -0.46 -5.19
N GLN A 52 8.53 -0.09 -4.35
CA GLN A 52 7.86 -1.01 -3.43
C GLN A 52 7.11 -2.13 -4.16
N VAL A 53 6.37 -1.82 -5.22
CA VAL A 53 5.66 -2.85 -6.02
C VAL A 53 6.66 -3.76 -6.74
N ARG A 54 7.75 -3.22 -7.28
CA ARG A 54 8.81 -4.03 -7.90
C ARG A 54 9.52 -4.94 -6.90
N ALA A 55 9.72 -4.49 -5.67
CA ALA A 55 10.30 -5.30 -4.61
C ALA A 55 9.47 -6.55 -4.31
N LEU A 56 8.12 -6.45 -4.38
CA LEU A 56 7.24 -7.62 -4.26
C LEU A 56 7.51 -8.64 -5.38
N GLY A 57 7.63 -8.17 -6.63
CA GLY A 57 7.98 -9.04 -7.75
C GLY A 57 9.37 -9.70 -7.57
N ALA A 58 10.35 -8.95 -7.06
CA ALA A 58 11.70 -9.45 -6.82
C ALA A 58 11.78 -10.57 -5.77
N ILE A 59 10.83 -10.62 -4.82
CA ILE A 59 10.72 -11.72 -3.83
C ILE A 59 9.82 -12.88 -4.30
N GLY A 60 9.37 -12.86 -5.56
CA GLY A 60 8.62 -13.95 -6.18
C GLY A 60 7.10 -13.84 -6.12
N VAL A 61 6.53 -12.67 -5.80
CA VAL A 61 5.09 -12.42 -5.93
C VAL A 61 4.70 -12.51 -7.40
N THR A 62 3.78 -13.42 -7.74
CA THR A 62 3.28 -13.62 -9.10
C THR A 62 2.04 -12.80 -9.41
N ASP A 63 1.24 -12.52 -8.39
CA ASP A 63 -0.04 -11.85 -8.51
C ASP A 63 -0.12 -10.72 -7.47
N PHE A 64 -0.42 -9.52 -7.94
CA PHE A 64 -0.57 -8.34 -7.09
C PHE A 64 -1.93 -7.69 -7.34
N ALA A 65 -2.76 -7.63 -6.30
CA ALA A 65 -4.06 -6.98 -6.34
C ALA A 65 -4.02 -5.71 -5.49
N ALA A 66 -4.05 -4.55 -6.14
CA ALA A 66 -4.04 -3.26 -5.45
C ALA A 66 -5.46 -2.80 -5.10
N VAL A 67 -5.63 -2.29 -3.87
CA VAL A 67 -6.75 -1.41 -3.52
C VAL A 67 -6.24 0.02 -3.59
N GLU A 68 -6.56 0.71 -4.68
CA GLU A 68 -6.12 2.08 -4.92
C GLU A 68 -6.80 3.05 -3.94
N MET A 69 -6.00 3.83 -3.21
CA MET A 69 -6.48 4.83 -2.25
C MET A 69 -5.79 6.17 -2.52
N GLY A 70 -6.59 7.23 -2.69
CA GLY A 70 -6.11 8.60 -2.87
C GLY A 70 -6.97 9.59 -2.10
N ALA A 71 -6.45 10.80 -1.89
CA ALA A 71 -7.18 11.89 -1.23
C ALA A 71 -8.26 12.50 -2.14
N ASN A 72 -8.05 12.42 -3.45
CA ASN A 72 -8.93 12.93 -4.49
C ASN A 72 -8.89 11.98 -5.73
N PRO A 73 -9.76 12.17 -6.73
CA PRO A 73 -9.78 11.33 -7.93
C PRO A 73 -8.48 11.34 -8.72
N ASP A 74 -7.78 12.48 -8.81
CA ASP A 74 -6.55 12.61 -9.59
C ASP A 74 -5.42 11.74 -9.02
N GLU A 75 -5.30 11.63 -7.69
CA GLU A 75 -4.33 10.74 -7.03
C GLU A 75 -4.65 9.26 -7.28
N VAL A 76 -5.94 8.89 -7.29
CA VAL A 76 -6.36 7.52 -7.61
C VAL A 76 -6.02 7.20 -9.07
N ASP A 77 -6.33 8.10 -9.99
CA ASP A 77 -6.02 7.94 -11.42
C ASP A 77 -4.50 7.89 -11.67
N ALA A 78 -3.71 8.70 -10.98
CA ALA A 78 -2.26 8.66 -11.05
C ALA A 78 -1.70 7.32 -10.55
N THR A 79 -2.23 6.80 -9.43
CA THR A 79 -1.85 5.48 -8.90
C THR A 79 -2.19 4.38 -9.89
N ARG A 80 -3.39 4.42 -10.48
CA ARG A 80 -3.81 3.46 -11.50
C ARG A 80 -2.94 3.51 -12.75
N ALA A 81 -2.61 4.71 -13.22
CA ALA A 81 -1.73 4.89 -14.38
C ALA A 81 -0.33 4.31 -14.12
N LEU A 82 0.20 4.53 -12.92
CA LEU A 82 1.45 3.92 -12.48
C LEU A 82 1.36 2.38 -12.47
N LEU A 83 0.34 1.81 -11.81
CA LEU A 83 0.20 0.35 -11.74
C LEU A 83 0.05 -0.29 -13.13
N ARG A 84 -0.63 0.38 -14.06
CA ARG A 84 -0.74 -0.07 -15.46
C ARG A 84 0.60 -0.03 -16.19
N SER A 85 1.44 0.96 -15.95
CA SER A 85 2.76 1.03 -16.60
C SER A 85 3.69 -0.13 -16.20
N LEU A 86 3.37 -0.83 -15.10
CA LEU A 86 4.10 -2.00 -14.64
C LEU A 86 3.70 -3.31 -15.33
N LEU A 87 2.58 -3.35 -16.07
CA LEU A 87 2.07 -4.57 -16.72
C LEU A 87 2.74 -4.89 -18.06
N ASP A 88 3.27 -3.88 -18.76
CA ASP A 88 3.74 -4.03 -20.15
C ASP A 88 5.23 -4.45 -20.25
N ARG A 89 5.63 -5.50 -19.53
CA ARG A 89 6.99 -6.07 -19.60
C ARG A 89 7.03 -7.58 -19.75
#